data_AF-A0A562QYQ9-F1
#
_entry.id   AF-A0A562QYQ9-F1
#
_cell.length_a   1.000
_cell.length_b   1.000
_cell.length_c   1.000
_cell.angle_alpha   90.00
_cell.angle_beta   90.00
_cell.angle_gamma   90.00
#
_symmetry.space_group_name_H-M   'P 1'
#
loop_
_entity.id
_entity.type
_entity.pdbx_description
1 polymer ?
#
loop_
_entity_poly.entity_id
_entity_poly.type
_entity_poly.pdbx_seq_one_letter_code
_entity_poly.pdbx_strand_id
1 'polypeptide(L)'
;MIPEGLRAVDLGDLPTNPTKPLENRSLITSTTASVLRAGAVPLLLGGDDSVPIPFFSGFDGFGPITILQVDAHLDWRDERGGLKHTLSSTMRRASEMPWVERIIQVGQRGVGGSRGNDLADARAWGVSLFSAASVRTHGVQPIIDQVAPGSRCIITLDCDGLDPSVIPAVLVPQPGGLGYLDVVELLHGVAQRARIIGFDLVELVPELDVRGLGVLAASRIVCVILGCIANQLQREKTASETRS
;
A
#
# COMPACT_ATOMS: atom_id res chain seq x y z
N MET A 1 -3.29 -4.40 -21.41
CA MET A 1 -3.80 -5.75 -21.73
C MET A 1 -2.95 -6.74 -20.94
N ILE A 2 -3.56 -7.68 -20.22
CA ILE A 2 -2.80 -8.69 -19.46
C ILE A 2 -2.15 -9.64 -20.49
N PRO A 3 -0.84 -9.94 -20.39
CA PRO A 3 -0.15 -10.84 -21.31
C PRO A 3 -0.79 -12.24 -21.36
N GLU A 4 -0.64 -12.91 -22.50
CA GLU A 4 -1.15 -14.26 -22.70
C GLU A 4 -0.57 -15.26 -21.68
N GLY A 5 -1.43 -16.08 -21.08
CA GLY A 5 -1.05 -17.04 -20.05
C GLY A 5 -1.03 -16.48 -18.62
N LEU A 6 -1.30 -15.19 -18.43
CA LEU A 6 -1.59 -14.59 -17.13
C LEU A 6 -3.10 -14.32 -16.98
N ARG A 7 -3.59 -14.37 -15.75
CA ARG A 7 -5.00 -14.09 -15.42
C ARG A 7 -5.08 -13.13 -14.25
N ALA A 8 -5.91 -12.09 -14.38
CA ALA A 8 -6.45 -11.39 -13.22
C ALA A 8 -7.78 -12.05 -12.85
N VAL A 9 -8.00 -12.28 -11.57
CA VAL A 9 -9.21 -12.90 -11.04
C VAL A 9 -9.79 -11.95 -10.02
N ASP A 10 -11.04 -11.55 -10.24
CA ASP A 10 -11.83 -10.84 -9.24
C ASP A 10 -12.42 -11.88 -8.28
N LEU A 11 -12.07 -11.77 -6.99
CA LEU A 11 -12.55 -12.66 -5.94
C LEU A 11 -13.85 -12.15 -5.29
N GLY A 12 -14.37 -11.01 -5.76
CA GLY A 12 -15.49 -10.31 -5.17
C GLY A 12 -15.13 -9.68 -3.82
N ASP A 13 -16.17 -9.22 -3.12
CA ASP A 13 -16.03 -8.61 -1.81
C ASP A 13 -15.98 -9.67 -0.70
N LEU A 14 -15.13 -9.42 0.30
CA LEU A 14 -15.15 -10.22 1.52
C LEU A 14 -16.45 -9.91 2.31
N PRO A 15 -17.19 -10.95 2.76
CA PRO A 15 -18.42 -10.76 3.52
C PRO A 15 -18.13 -10.28 4.95
N THR A 16 -17.76 -9.02 5.08
CA THR A 16 -17.42 -8.38 6.35
C THR A 16 -18.67 -7.94 7.12
N ASN A 17 -18.54 -7.81 8.44
CA ASN A 17 -19.58 -7.30 9.32
C ASN A 17 -19.02 -6.17 10.21
N PRO A 18 -19.54 -4.93 10.13
CA PRO A 18 -19.05 -3.79 10.92
C PRO A 18 -19.05 -4.02 12.44
N THR A 19 -19.90 -4.92 12.96
CA THR A 19 -19.97 -5.22 14.39
C THR A 19 -19.00 -6.32 14.84
N LYS A 20 -18.25 -6.91 13.91
CA LYS A 20 -17.34 -8.05 14.15
C LYS A 20 -15.92 -7.76 13.63
N PRO A 21 -15.24 -6.73 14.14
CA PRO A 21 -13.94 -6.29 13.61
C PRO A 21 -12.86 -7.37 13.68
N LEU A 22 -12.88 -8.23 14.71
CA LEU A 22 -11.91 -9.33 14.83
C LEU A 22 -12.13 -10.41 13.76
N GLU A 23 -13.38 -10.78 13.50
CA GLU A 23 -13.72 -11.75 12.46
C GLU A 23 -13.35 -11.22 11.07
N ASN A 24 -13.61 -9.93 10.80
CA ASN A 24 -13.21 -9.29 9.55
C ASN A 24 -11.69 -9.35 9.34
N ARG A 25 -10.92 -9.05 10.40
CA ARG A 25 -9.45 -9.11 10.35
C ARG A 25 -8.96 -10.53 10.05
N SER A 26 -9.49 -11.54 10.76
CA SER A 26 -9.16 -12.94 10.50
C SER A 26 -9.52 -13.37 9.07
N LEU A 27 -10.68 -12.92 8.56
CA LEU A 27 -11.11 -13.18 7.20
C LEU A 27 -10.12 -12.60 6.19
N ILE A 28 -9.77 -11.31 6.29
CA ILE A 28 -8.81 -10.64 5.42
C ILE A 28 -7.46 -11.38 5.44
N THR A 29 -6.92 -11.65 6.63
CA THR A 29 -5.64 -12.38 6.79
C THR A 29 -5.67 -13.76 6.12
N SER A 30 -6.71 -14.54 6.37
CA SER A 30 -6.82 -15.90 5.81
C SER A 30 -7.01 -15.92 4.29
N THR A 31 -7.74 -14.94 3.74
CA THR A 31 -7.90 -14.77 2.30
C THR A 31 -6.57 -14.40 1.65
N THR A 32 -5.88 -13.37 2.16
CA THR A 32 -4.57 -12.95 1.64
C THR A 32 -3.59 -14.12 1.62
N ALA A 33 -3.47 -14.86 2.72
CA ALA A 33 -2.60 -16.03 2.80
C ALA A 33 -3.00 -17.14 1.80
N SER A 34 -4.30 -17.30 1.52
CA SER A 34 -4.78 -18.29 0.54
C SER A 34 -4.42 -17.91 -0.89
N VAL A 35 -4.53 -16.62 -1.24
CA VAL A 35 -4.09 -16.09 -2.55
C VAL A 35 -2.58 -16.31 -2.73
N LEU A 36 -1.79 -15.99 -1.70
CA LEU A 36 -0.34 -16.20 -1.72
C LEU A 36 0.05 -17.68 -1.87
N ARG A 37 -0.60 -18.59 -1.14
CA ARG A 37 -0.38 -20.05 -1.27
C ARG A 37 -0.72 -20.58 -2.66
N ALA A 38 -1.67 -19.96 -3.36
CA ALA A 38 -1.99 -20.30 -4.75
C ALA A 38 -0.95 -19.78 -5.76
N GLY A 39 0.10 -19.07 -5.30
CA GLY A 39 1.13 -18.48 -6.16
C GLY A 39 0.69 -17.19 -6.86
N ALA A 40 -0.42 -16.59 -6.43
CA ALA A 40 -0.93 -15.33 -6.97
C ALA A 40 -0.48 -14.12 -6.14
N VAL A 41 -0.54 -12.94 -6.75
CA VAL A 41 -0.24 -11.66 -6.10
C VAL A 41 -1.57 -11.05 -5.63
N PRO A 42 -1.81 -10.90 -4.32
CA PRO A 42 -3.05 -10.33 -3.80
C PRO A 42 -3.10 -8.82 -4.01
N LEU A 43 -4.25 -8.35 -4.51
CA LEU A 43 -4.61 -6.93 -4.61
C LEU A 43 -5.85 -6.71 -3.75
N LEU A 44 -5.75 -5.87 -2.73
CA LEU A 44 -6.86 -5.52 -1.84
C LEU A 44 -7.37 -4.12 -2.17
N LEU A 45 -8.68 -3.95 -2.31
CA LEU A 45 -9.30 -2.65 -2.57
C LEU A 45 -10.30 -2.32 -1.47
N GLY A 46 -10.15 -1.16 -0.85
CA GLY A 46 -11.15 -0.53 -0.01
C GLY A 46 -11.03 -0.78 1.49
N GLY A 47 -11.98 -0.17 2.19
CA GLY A 47 -11.97 0.00 3.63
C GLY A 47 -11.13 1.21 4.07
N ASP A 48 -11.12 1.43 5.38
CA ASP A 48 -10.25 2.41 6.02
C ASP A 48 -8.81 1.89 6.10
N ASP A 49 -7.86 2.75 6.48
CA ASP A 49 -6.46 2.38 6.63
C ASP A 49 -6.21 1.38 7.79
N SER A 50 -7.24 0.86 8.48
CA SER A 50 -7.05 -0.26 9.40
C SER A 50 -7.02 -1.64 8.71
N VAL A 51 -7.41 -1.69 7.43
CA VAL A 51 -7.47 -2.91 6.59
C VAL A 51 -6.09 -3.43 6.14
N PRO A 52 -5.08 -2.60 5.88
CA PRO A 52 -3.75 -3.09 5.55
C PRO A 52 -3.11 -3.90 6.69
N ILE A 53 -3.48 -3.68 7.96
CA ILE A 53 -2.96 -4.46 9.10
C ILE A 53 -3.21 -5.98 8.93
N PRO A 54 -4.46 -6.48 8.81
CA PRO A 54 -4.70 -7.90 8.55
C PRO A 54 -4.24 -8.34 7.15
N PHE A 55 -4.13 -7.43 6.18
CA PHE A 55 -3.54 -7.73 4.87
C PHE A 55 -2.07 -8.12 5.01
N PHE A 56 -1.25 -7.29 5.66
CA PHE A 56 0.16 -7.59 5.96
C PHE A 56 0.32 -8.83 6.85
N SER A 57 -0.63 -9.07 7.76
CA SER A 57 -0.65 -10.29 8.59
C SER A 57 -0.76 -11.56 7.74
N GLY A 58 -1.40 -11.50 6.57
CA GLY A 58 -1.50 -12.62 5.64
C GLY A 58 -0.17 -13.03 4.99
N PHE A 59 0.87 -12.22 5.14
CA PHE A 59 2.22 -12.48 4.59
C PHE A 59 3.14 -13.22 5.57
N ASP A 60 2.64 -13.69 6.71
CA ASP A 60 3.39 -14.59 7.59
C ASP A 60 3.84 -15.86 6.80
N GLY A 61 5.12 -16.20 6.90
CA GLY A 61 5.77 -17.23 6.10
C GLY A 61 6.13 -16.82 4.66
N PHE A 62 5.81 -15.60 4.23
CA PHE A 62 6.14 -15.05 2.91
C PHE A 62 7.16 -13.89 2.98
N GLY A 63 7.79 -13.66 4.13
CA GLY A 63 8.85 -12.67 4.33
C GLY A 63 10.23 -13.07 3.79
N PRO A 64 11.24 -12.20 3.99
CA PRO A 64 11.11 -10.82 4.48
C PRO A 64 10.46 -9.90 3.42
N ILE A 65 9.74 -8.87 3.89
CA ILE A 65 9.04 -7.89 3.03
C ILE A 65 9.46 -6.45 3.32
N THR A 66 9.51 -5.65 2.26
CA THR A 66 9.52 -4.18 2.33
C THR A 66 8.09 -3.67 2.13
N ILE A 67 7.65 -2.74 2.96
CA ILE A 67 6.39 -2.00 2.77
C ILE A 67 6.74 -0.60 2.26
N LEU A 68 6.12 -0.20 1.16
CA LEU A 68 6.10 1.16 0.66
C LEU A 68 4.69 1.72 0.84
N GLN A 69 4.52 2.68 1.73
CA GLN A 69 3.24 3.38 1.97
C GLN A 69 3.25 4.76 1.30
N VAL A 70 2.21 5.04 0.54
CA VAL A 70 1.84 6.38 0.07
C VAL A 70 0.68 6.87 0.92
N ASP A 71 0.88 7.94 1.69
CA ASP A 71 -0.09 8.42 2.69
C ASP A 71 0.22 9.87 3.09
N ALA A 72 -0.80 10.66 3.42
CA ALA A 72 -0.60 11.98 4.04
C ALA A 72 -0.20 11.88 5.52
N HIS A 73 -0.53 10.77 6.16
CA HIS A 73 -0.39 10.50 7.58
C HIS A 73 0.80 9.59 7.88
N LEU A 74 1.03 9.41 9.19
CA LEU A 74 2.15 8.62 9.70
C LEU A 74 1.66 7.23 10.13
N ASP A 75 0.49 7.12 10.75
CA ASP A 75 -0.12 5.84 11.19
C ASP A 75 0.74 5.01 12.14
N TRP A 76 1.43 5.73 13.02
CA TRP A 76 2.31 5.17 14.04
C TRP A 76 1.73 5.14 15.46
N ARG A 77 0.44 5.43 15.66
CA ARG A 77 -0.16 5.45 17.01
C ARG A 77 -0.17 4.05 17.60
N ASP A 78 0.34 3.90 18.82
CA ASP A 78 0.23 2.63 19.55
C ASP A 78 -1.23 2.30 19.86
N GLU A 79 -2.02 3.28 20.27
CA GLU A 79 -3.46 3.13 20.45
C GLU A 79 -4.24 4.42 20.15
N ARG A 80 -5.51 4.25 19.81
CA ARG A 80 -6.49 5.35 19.70
C ARG A 80 -7.78 4.92 20.38
N GLY A 81 -8.14 5.59 21.47
CA GLY A 81 -9.35 5.27 22.23
C GLY A 81 -9.30 3.86 22.86
N GLY A 82 -8.13 3.42 23.31
CA GLY A 82 -7.91 2.07 23.86
C GLY A 82 -7.85 0.94 22.82
N LEU A 83 -7.91 1.26 21.53
CA LEU A 83 -7.83 0.29 20.44
C LEU A 83 -6.47 0.38 19.75
N LYS A 84 -5.82 -0.78 19.54
CA LYS A 84 -4.51 -0.90 18.87
C LYS A 84 -4.58 -1.12 17.36
N HIS A 85 -5.70 -1.61 16.86
CA HIS A 85 -5.90 -1.92 15.45
C HIS A 85 -6.87 -0.89 14.85
N THR A 86 -6.35 0.31 14.60
CA THR A 86 -7.12 1.44 14.05
C THR A 86 -6.43 1.95 12.80
N LEU A 87 -7.15 2.75 12.01
CA LEU A 87 -6.61 3.42 10.82
C LEU A 87 -5.41 4.33 11.13
N SER A 88 -5.15 4.68 12.39
CA SER A 88 -4.00 5.52 12.77
C SER A 88 -2.82 4.70 13.30
N SER A 89 -2.88 3.37 13.21
CA SER A 89 -1.93 2.44 13.86
C SER A 89 -1.28 1.47 12.87
N THR A 90 -1.53 1.65 11.58
CA THR A 90 -1.25 0.69 10.51
C THR A 90 0.21 0.34 10.42
N MET A 91 1.08 1.34 10.26
CA MET A 91 2.52 1.15 10.19
C MET A 91 3.12 0.76 11.55
N ARG A 92 2.54 1.24 12.65
CA ARG A 92 2.96 0.77 13.99
C ARG A 92 2.74 -0.73 14.14
N ARG A 93 1.58 -1.26 13.76
CA ARG A 93 1.31 -2.71 13.80
C ARG A 93 2.17 -3.48 12.80
N ALA A 94 2.39 -2.94 11.61
CA ALA A 94 3.29 -3.55 10.62
C ALA A 94 4.73 -3.67 11.16
N SER A 95 5.22 -2.65 11.88
CA SER A 95 6.56 -2.63 12.47
C SER A 95 6.82 -3.73 13.52
N GLU A 96 5.75 -4.28 14.09
CA GLU A 96 5.79 -5.34 15.10
C GLU A 96 5.78 -6.75 14.47
N MET A 97 5.60 -6.84 13.14
CA MET A 97 5.57 -8.10 12.41
C MET A 97 6.99 -8.57 12.05
N PRO A 98 7.41 -9.78 12.43
CA PRO A 98 8.80 -10.23 12.22
C PRO A 98 9.16 -10.47 10.76
N TRP A 99 8.18 -10.57 9.85
CA TRP A 99 8.41 -10.66 8.41
C TRP A 99 8.56 -9.29 7.74
N VAL A 100 8.25 -8.18 8.41
CA VAL A 100 8.44 -6.82 7.90
C VAL A 100 9.86 -6.36 8.20
N GLU A 101 10.68 -6.28 7.16
CA GLU A 101 12.09 -5.89 7.27
C GLU A 101 12.29 -4.38 7.13
N ARG A 102 11.44 -3.73 6.31
CA ARG A 102 11.62 -2.32 5.96
C ARG A 102 10.27 -1.65 5.73
N ILE A 103 10.14 -0.42 6.22
CA ILE A 103 9.01 0.46 5.95
C ILE A 103 9.56 1.77 5.35
N ILE A 104 9.01 2.13 4.19
CA ILE A 104 9.27 3.37 3.47
C ILE A 104 7.93 4.10 3.36
N GLN A 105 7.90 5.34 3.82
CA GLN A 105 6.69 6.14 3.96
C GLN A 105 6.84 7.42 3.15
N VAL A 106 5.83 7.73 2.34
CA VAL A 106 5.87 8.81 1.35
C VAL A 106 4.58 9.63 1.40
N GLY A 107 4.70 10.95 1.37
CA GLY A 107 3.55 11.86 1.25
C GLY A 107 3.15 12.58 2.53
N GLN A 108 3.86 12.32 3.64
CA GLN A 108 3.56 12.89 4.95
C GLN A 108 3.45 14.41 4.87
N ARG A 109 2.34 14.95 5.35
CA ARG A 109 2.05 16.39 5.41
C ARG A 109 0.89 16.69 6.38
N GLY A 110 0.51 17.97 6.46
CA GLY A 110 -0.58 18.39 7.34
C GLY A 110 -0.22 18.41 8.82
N VAL A 111 -1.20 18.76 9.65
CA VAL A 111 -1.04 18.88 11.11
C VAL A 111 -1.95 17.85 11.79
N GLY A 112 -1.42 17.11 12.77
CA GLY A 112 -2.23 16.29 13.68
C GLY A 112 -2.34 14.79 13.37
N GLY A 113 -1.62 14.28 12.36
CA GLY A 113 -1.52 12.84 12.09
C GLY A 113 -0.84 12.06 13.22
N SER A 114 0.32 12.55 13.68
CA SER A 114 1.08 11.99 14.80
C SER A 114 0.76 12.68 16.14
N ARG A 115 0.87 11.95 17.24
CA ARG A 115 0.74 12.45 18.61
C ARG A 115 1.88 11.93 19.48
N GLY A 116 2.27 12.70 20.50
CA GLY A 116 3.27 12.26 21.47
C GLY A 116 4.57 11.81 20.81
N ASN A 117 4.92 10.54 21.01
CA ASN A 117 6.18 9.95 20.57
C ASN A 117 6.12 9.23 19.21
N ASP A 118 4.99 9.21 18.49
CA ASP A 118 4.81 8.39 17.27
C ASP A 118 5.94 8.57 16.24
N LEU A 119 6.37 9.81 15.98
CA LEU A 119 7.46 10.10 15.04
C LEU A 119 8.83 9.65 15.58
N ALA A 120 9.03 9.75 16.89
CA ALA A 120 10.26 9.28 17.52
C ALA A 120 10.33 7.74 17.48
N ASP A 121 9.22 7.06 17.75
CA ASP A 121 9.09 5.61 17.65
C ASP A 121 9.34 5.12 16.21
N ALA A 122 8.74 5.78 15.20
CA ALA A 122 8.98 5.47 13.79
C ALA A 122 10.46 5.59 13.40
N ARG A 123 11.12 6.67 13.85
CA ARG A 123 12.55 6.88 13.59
C ARG A 123 13.44 5.90 14.34
N ALA A 124 13.08 5.56 15.58
CA ALA A 124 13.80 4.58 16.38
C ALA A 124 13.71 3.17 15.78
N TRP A 125 12.57 2.82 15.17
CA TRP A 125 12.42 1.57 14.44
C TRP A 125 13.22 1.56 13.12
N GLY A 126 13.40 2.72 12.48
CA GLY A 126 14.22 2.88 11.27
C GLY A 126 13.43 3.16 10.00
N VAL A 127 12.23 3.74 10.09
CA VAL A 127 11.43 4.11 8.92
C VAL A 127 12.14 5.15 8.06
N SER A 128 12.09 4.95 6.74
CA SER A 128 12.48 5.97 5.77
C SER A 128 11.29 6.87 5.43
N LEU A 129 11.35 8.14 5.83
CA LEU A 129 10.25 9.11 5.71
C LEU A 129 10.53 10.14 4.61
N PHE A 130 9.59 10.29 3.67
CA PHE A 130 9.65 11.26 2.58
C PHE A 130 8.38 12.11 2.54
N SER A 131 8.45 13.32 3.07
CA SER A 131 7.31 14.25 3.04
C SER A 131 6.90 14.60 1.61
N ALA A 132 5.65 15.02 1.41
CA ALA A 132 5.20 15.52 0.11
C ALA A 132 6.05 16.70 -0.40
N ALA A 133 6.55 17.55 0.51
CA ALA A 133 7.49 18.64 0.18
C ALA A 133 8.83 18.09 -0.34
N SER A 134 9.32 16.97 0.18
CA SER A 134 10.51 16.29 -0.32
C SER A 134 10.29 15.75 -1.73
N VAL A 135 9.14 15.11 -1.98
CA VAL A 135 8.78 14.60 -3.32
C VAL A 135 8.73 15.74 -4.33
N ARG A 136 8.05 16.84 -3.98
CA ARG A 136 7.99 18.04 -4.85
C ARG A 136 9.37 18.59 -5.21
N THR A 137 10.33 18.50 -4.30
CA THR A 137 11.67 19.10 -4.48
C THR A 137 12.63 18.17 -5.20
N HIS A 138 12.56 16.87 -4.93
CA HIS A 138 13.57 15.89 -5.34
C HIS A 138 13.04 14.79 -6.27
N GLY A 139 11.73 14.81 -6.57
CA GLY A 139 11.04 13.74 -7.27
C GLY A 139 10.95 12.45 -6.43
N VAL A 140 10.61 11.36 -7.10
CA VAL A 140 10.41 10.05 -6.45
C VAL A 140 11.65 9.15 -6.45
N GLN A 141 12.71 9.52 -7.16
CA GLN A 141 13.93 8.70 -7.26
C GLN A 141 14.57 8.37 -5.90
N PRO A 142 14.72 9.32 -4.95
CA PRO A 142 15.28 9.00 -3.64
C PRO A 142 14.49 7.94 -2.85
N ILE A 143 13.18 7.83 -3.09
CA ILE A 143 12.30 6.83 -2.49
C ILE A 143 12.55 5.47 -3.13
N ILE A 144 12.60 5.42 -4.46
CA ILE A 144 12.88 4.20 -5.23
C ILE A 144 14.24 3.62 -4.78
N ASP A 145 15.22 4.47 -4.51
CA ASP A 145 16.55 4.04 -4.07
C ASP A 145 16.58 3.40 -2.67
N GLN A 146 15.59 3.67 -1.81
CA GLN A 146 15.42 2.98 -0.53
C GLN A 146 14.90 1.55 -0.69
N VAL A 147 14.33 1.19 -1.84
CA VAL A 147 13.89 -0.17 -2.12
C VAL A 147 15.12 -1.00 -2.49
N ALA A 148 15.38 -2.08 -1.75
CA ALA A 148 16.55 -2.93 -2.05
C ALA A 148 16.34 -3.69 -3.38
N PRO A 149 17.34 -3.74 -4.28
CA PRO A 149 17.24 -4.50 -5.52
C PRO A 149 16.91 -5.98 -5.28
N GLY A 150 15.91 -6.52 -5.99
CA GLY A 150 15.45 -7.90 -5.87
C GLY A 150 14.63 -8.20 -4.60
N SER A 151 14.40 -7.22 -3.72
CA SER A 151 13.55 -7.39 -2.54
C SER A 151 12.09 -7.67 -2.91
N ARG A 152 11.32 -8.13 -1.93
CA ARG A 152 9.87 -8.33 -2.05
C ARG A 152 9.18 -7.11 -1.47
N CYS A 153 8.38 -6.43 -2.28
CA CYS A 153 7.75 -5.17 -1.91
C CYS A 153 6.22 -5.32 -1.89
N ILE A 154 5.59 -4.85 -0.82
CA ILE A 154 4.17 -4.54 -0.76
C ILE A 154 4.02 -3.03 -0.92
N ILE A 155 3.10 -2.61 -1.77
CA ILE A 155 2.77 -1.19 -1.93
C ILE A 155 1.37 -0.98 -1.37
N THR A 156 1.27 -0.18 -0.31
CA THR A 156 0.00 0.22 0.31
C THR A 156 -0.24 1.68 -0.04
N LEU A 157 -1.41 1.99 -0.59
CA LEU A 157 -1.76 3.32 -1.06
C LEU A 157 -3.00 3.81 -0.34
N ASP A 158 -2.80 4.72 0.59
CA ASP A 158 -3.87 5.56 1.10
C ASP A 158 -4.20 6.62 0.05
N CYS A 159 -5.48 6.70 -0.33
CA CYS A 159 -5.93 7.67 -1.32
C CYS A 159 -5.66 9.12 -0.91
N ASP A 160 -5.60 9.42 0.39
CA ASP A 160 -5.32 10.76 0.88
C ASP A 160 -3.84 11.15 0.74
N GLY A 161 -2.95 10.20 0.45
CA GLY A 161 -1.57 10.46 0.06
C GLY A 161 -1.45 11.30 -1.22
N LEU A 162 -2.44 11.20 -2.10
CA LEU A 162 -2.54 12.02 -3.30
C LEU A 162 -3.12 13.40 -3.01
N ASP A 163 -2.82 14.36 -3.87
CA ASP A 163 -3.40 15.69 -3.77
C ASP A 163 -4.93 15.63 -4.02
N PRO A 164 -5.75 16.43 -3.31
CA PRO A 164 -7.19 16.49 -3.53
C PRO A 164 -7.60 16.92 -4.94
N SER A 165 -6.72 17.58 -5.70
CA SER A 165 -6.92 17.84 -7.13
C SER A 165 -6.87 16.59 -8.00
N VAL A 166 -6.31 15.49 -7.49
CA VAL A 166 -6.24 14.17 -8.14
C VAL A 166 -7.31 13.23 -7.58
N ILE A 167 -7.33 13.04 -6.26
CA ILE A 167 -8.33 12.22 -5.57
C ILE A 167 -8.97 13.06 -4.44
N PRO A 168 -10.11 13.74 -4.72
CA PRO A 168 -10.84 14.48 -3.69
C PRO A 168 -11.66 13.55 -2.77
N ALA A 169 -11.87 12.31 -3.19
CA ALA A 169 -12.80 11.34 -2.62
C ALA A 169 -12.23 10.63 -1.38
N VAL A 170 -11.91 11.37 -0.33
CA VAL A 170 -11.36 10.85 0.94
C VAL A 170 -11.97 11.58 2.15
N LEU A 171 -11.90 10.99 3.34
CA LEU A 171 -12.46 11.63 4.56
C LEU A 171 -11.67 12.86 5.01
N VAL A 172 -10.33 12.82 4.91
CA VAL A 172 -9.44 13.86 5.45
C VAL A 172 -8.49 14.36 4.36
N PRO A 173 -8.97 15.13 3.37
CA PRO A 173 -8.12 15.61 2.29
C PRO A 173 -7.04 16.58 2.80
N GLN A 174 -5.78 16.34 2.41
CA GLN A 174 -4.65 17.22 2.73
C GLN A 174 -4.08 17.87 1.46
N PRO A 175 -4.07 19.20 1.31
CA PRO A 175 -3.52 19.85 0.12
C PRO A 175 -1.99 19.68 0.01
N GLY A 176 -1.48 19.75 -1.22
CA GLY A 176 -0.05 19.64 -1.51
C GLY A 176 0.46 18.19 -1.50
N GLY A 177 -0.39 17.25 -1.91
CA GLY A 177 -0.06 15.81 -1.98
C GLY A 177 0.67 15.40 -3.24
N LEU A 178 0.83 14.09 -3.43
CA LEU A 178 1.42 13.54 -4.64
C LEU A 178 0.48 13.75 -5.83
N GLY A 179 1.05 14.11 -6.98
CA GLY A 179 0.35 14.09 -8.25
C GLY A 179 0.15 12.67 -8.78
N TYR A 180 -0.75 12.51 -9.74
CA TYR A 180 -0.98 11.21 -10.39
C TYR A 180 0.31 10.63 -11.00
N LEU A 181 1.10 11.47 -11.67
CA LEU A 181 2.33 11.03 -12.31
C LEU A 181 3.43 10.67 -11.31
N ASP A 182 3.51 11.33 -10.15
CA ASP A 182 4.46 10.95 -9.08
C ASP A 182 4.21 9.51 -8.64
N VAL A 183 2.93 9.14 -8.45
CA VAL A 183 2.54 7.77 -8.09
C VAL A 183 2.90 6.80 -9.22
N VAL A 184 2.57 7.12 -10.48
CA VAL A 184 2.89 6.25 -11.62
C VAL A 184 4.40 6.03 -11.76
N GLU A 185 5.21 7.08 -11.62
CA GLU A 185 6.67 6.99 -11.66
C GLU A 185 7.22 6.14 -10.51
N LEU A 186 6.68 6.34 -9.30
CA LEU A 186 7.04 5.54 -8.13
C LEU A 186 6.72 4.06 -8.36
N LEU A 187 5.52 3.72 -8.82
CA LEU A 187 5.12 2.34 -9.09
C LEU A 187 6.00 1.67 -10.15
N HIS A 188 6.31 2.35 -11.25
CA HIS A 188 7.20 1.82 -12.27
C HIS A 188 8.63 1.64 -11.76
N GLY A 189 9.17 2.61 -11.01
CA GLY A 189 10.51 2.55 -10.44
C GLY A 189 10.67 1.39 -9.46
N VAL A 190 9.67 1.20 -8.58
CA VAL A 190 9.63 0.05 -7.66
C VAL A 190 9.55 -1.26 -8.44
N ALA A 191 8.70 -1.34 -9.47
CA ALA A 191 8.56 -2.55 -10.29
C ALA A 191 9.82 -2.93 -11.08
N GLN A 192 10.71 -1.97 -11.35
CA GLN A 192 12.01 -2.25 -11.97
C GLN A 192 13.06 -2.74 -10.97
N ARG A 193 12.90 -2.40 -9.68
CA ARG A 193 13.91 -2.64 -8.65
C ARG A 193 13.59 -3.83 -7.76
N ALA A 194 12.32 -4.05 -7.44
CA ALA A 194 11.85 -5.08 -6.52
C ALA A 194 10.68 -5.88 -7.10
N ARG A 195 10.44 -7.07 -6.56
CA ARG A 195 9.28 -7.90 -6.90
C ARG A 195 8.06 -7.39 -6.13
N ILE A 196 7.02 -6.95 -6.83
CA ILE A 196 5.77 -6.55 -6.18
C ILE A 196 5.00 -7.81 -5.82
N ILE A 197 4.81 -8.03 -4.52
CA ILE A 197 4.18 -9.25 -3.97
C ILE A 197 2.81 -8.99 -3.35
N GLY A 198 2.38 -7.74 -3.30
CA GLY A 198 1.07 -7.33 -2.83
C GLY A 198 0.84 -5.86 -3.11
N PHE A 199 -0.43 -5.49 -3.25
CA PHE A 199 -0.85 -4.10 -3.34
C PHE A 199 -2.18 -3.91 -2.62
N ASP A 200 -2.34 -2.79 -1.93
CA ASP A 200 -3.63 -2.37 -1.41
C ASP A 200 -3.90 -0.88 -1.68
N LEU A 201 -5.18 -0.54 -1.80
CA LEU A 201 -5.66 0.83 -1.98
C LEU A 201 -6.84 1.07 -1.02
N VAL A 202 -6.72 2.06 -0.13
CA VAL A 202 -7.65 2.32 0.98
C VAL A 202 -8.11 3.78 1.02
N GLU A 203 -9.04 4.10 1.92
CA GLU A 203 -9.59 5.44 2.21
C GLU A 203 -10.32 6.14 1.04
N LEU A 204 -10.59 5.42 -0.06
CA LEU A 204 -11.46 5.93 -1.11
C LEU A 204 -12.92 5.97 -0.62
N VAL A 205 -13.53 7.15 -0.65
CA VAL A 205 -14.93 7.40 -0.28
C VAL A 205 -15.70 7.88 -1.51
N PRO A 206 -16.32 6.97 -2.30
CA PRO A 206 -17.00 7.32 -3.55
C PRO A 206 -18.09 8.39 -3.39
N GLU A 207 -18.75 8.45 -2.23
CA GLU A 207 -19.80 9.41 -1.93
C GLU A 207 -19.30 10.86 -1.86
N LEU A 208 -18.00 11.05 -1.64
CA LEU A 208 -17.35 12.37 -1.60
C LEU A 208 -16.68 12.73 -2.93
N ASP A 209 -16.79 11.86 -3.95
CA ASP A 209 -16.10 12.07 -5.21
C ASP A 209 -16.72 13.19 -6.05
N VAL A 210 -15.86 13.94 -6.72
CA VAL A 210 -16.23 15.02 -7.63
C VAL A 210 -16.33 14.44 -9.03
N ARG A 211 -17.57 14.17 -9.46
CA ARG A 211 -17.87 13.67 -10.82
C ARG A 211 -17.16 12.36 -11.20
N GLY A 212 -16.82 11.52 -10.22
CA GLY A 212 -16.14 10.24 -10.44
C GLY A 212 -14.65 10.37 -10.78
N LEU A 213 -14.04 11.53 -10.56
CA LEU A 213 -12.64 11.78 -10.92
C LEU A 213 -11.67 11.02 -10.00
N GLY A 214 -11.94 10.97 -8.69
CA GLY A 214 -11.13 10.22 -7.74
C GLY A 214 -11.18 8.72 -8.01
N VAL A 215 -12.38 8.17 -8.24
CA VAL A 215 -12.56 6.76 -8.63
C VAL A 215 -11.87 6.47 -9.97
N LEU A 216 -11.93 7.39 -10.95
CA LEU A 216 -11.19 7.25 -12.20
C LEU A 216 -9.67 7.22 -11.95
N ALA A 217 -9.12 8.12 -11.14
CA ALA A 217 -7.70 8.13 -10.83
C ALA A 217 -7.27 6.84 -10.10
N ALA A 218 -8.00 6.43 -9.07
CA ALA A 218 -7.75 5.19 -8.32
C ALA A 218 -7.79 3.96 -9.23
N SER A 219 -8.83 3.81 -10.06
CA SER A 219 -8.95 2.69 -11.00
C SER A 219 -7.81 2.65 -12.03
N ARG A 220 -7.28 3.81 -12.44
CA ARG A 220 -6.13 3.88 -13.33
C ARG A 220 -4.82 3.51 -12.63
N ILE A 221 -4.65 3.87 -11.36
CA ILE A 221 -3.54 3.40 -10.53
C ILE A 221 -3.58 1.86 -10.40
N VAL A 222 -4.77 1.29 -10.15
CA VAL A 222 -4.96 -0.18 -10.13
C VAL A 222 -4.56 -0.82 -11.48
N CYS A 223 -4.90 -0.18 -12.60
CA CYS A 223 -4.48 -0.65 -13.92
C CYS A 223 -2.96 -0.60 -14.10
N VAL A 224 -2.29 0.45 -13.60
CA VAL A 224 -0.83 0.59 -13.65
C VAL A 224 -0.14 -0.51 -12.85
N ILE A 225 -0.56 -0.74 -11.60
CA ILE A 225 0.05 -1.77 -10.76
C ILE A 225 -0.17 -3.18 -11.33
N LEU A 226 -1.37 -3.47 -11.88
CA LEU A 226 -1.64 -4.73 -12.59
C LEU A 226 -0.69 -4.90 -13.78
N GLY A 227 -0.42 -3.83 -14.53
CA GLY A 227 0.55 -3.83 -15.62
C GLY A 227 1.98 -4.11 -15.14
N CYS A 228 2.41 -3.47 -14.04
CA CYS A 228 3.70 -3.71 -13.42
C CYS A 228 3.88 -5.18 -13.03
N ILE A 229 2.92 -5.73 -12.30
CA ILE A 229 2.94 -7.12 -11.81
C ILE A 229 2.92 -8.09 -12.99
N ALA A 230 2.03 -7.88 -13.96
CA ALA A 230 1.93 -8.76 -15.13
C ALA A 230 3.24 -8.80 -15.92
N ASN A 231 3.90 -7.66 -16.09
CA ASN A 231 5.21 -7.60 -16.74
C ASN A 231 6.31 -8.32 -15.95
N GLN A 232 6.27 -8.26 -14.60
CA GLN A 232 7.21 -9.02 -13.76
C GLN A 232 7.01 -10.53 -13.92
N LEU A 233 5.76 -11.01 -13.83
CA LEU A 233 5.42 -12.42 -13.97
C LEU A 233 5.77 -12.97 -15.35
N GLN A 234 5.54 -12.19 -16.41
CA GLN A 234 5.91 -12.58 -17.77
C GLN A 234 7.42 -12.77 -17.90
N ARG A 235 8.23 -11.86 -17.34
CA ARG A 235 9.70 -11.97 -17.34
C ARG A 235 10.18 -13.20 -16.56
N GLU A 236 9.57 -13.47 -15.41
CA GLU A 236 9.88 -14.66 -14.60
C GLU A 236 9.59 -15.95 -15.39
N LYS A 237 8.46 -16.02 -16.07
CA LYS A 237 8.08 -17.17 -16.92
C LYS A 237 9.07 -17.38 -18.06
N THR A 238 9.36 -16.34 -18.85
CA THR A 238 10.32 -16.43 -19.98
C THR A 238 11.74 -16.78 -19.52
N ALA A 239 12.17 -16.27 -18.35
CA ALA A 239 13.46 -16.62 -17.77
C ALA A 239 13.54 -18.08 -17.31
N SER A 240 12.42 -18.67 -16.86
CA SER A 240 12.33 -20.09 -16.52
C SER A 240 12.38 -20.98 -17.75
N GLU A 241 11.67 -20.63 -18.82
CA GLU A 241 11.62 -21.41 -20.07
C GLU A 241 12.97 -21.44 -20.81
N THR A 242 13.76 -20.37 -20.73
CA THR A 242 15.11 -20.32 -21.34
C THR A 242 16.14 -21.17 -20.57
N ARG A 243 15.85 -21.56 -19.32
CA ARG A 243 16.76 -22.33 -18.45
C ARG A 243 16.49 -23.83 -18.44
N SER A 244 15.38 -24.28 -19.04
CA SER A 244 14.96 -25.67 -19.22
C SER A 244 15.29 -26.19 -20.61
#